data_AF-A0A8D8I4G0-F1
#
_entry.id   AF-A0A8D8I4G0-F1
#
_cell.length_a   1.000
_cell.length_b   1.000
_cell.length_c   1.000
_cell.angle_alpha   90.00
_cell.angle_beta   90.00
_cell.angle_gamma   90.00
#
_symmetry.space_group_name_H-M   'P 1'
#
loop_
_entity.id
_entity.type
_entity.pdbx_description
1 polymer ?
#
loop_
_entity_poly.entity_id
_entity_poly.type
_entity_poly.pdbx_seq_one_letter_code
_entity_poly.pdbx_strand_id
1 'polypeptide(L)'
;MMSSFGENQTYRRRNATAQIGGQLYESKVLALVYFRLIVLFKAGKVRHFQVGTNVDEIGNFDDIVVRMCNSDGSLEYIFVQAKHRHNLKSYVNFKTINEAAGDFSLHTNFKNYLELLKKFKSPGQDDFFRVDLSTVKISLFCSVQL
;
A
#
# COMPACT_ATOMS: atom_id res chain seq x y z
N MET A 1 -23.92 18.42 3.68
CA MET A 1 -24.24 17.01 3.96
C MET A 1 -22.96 16.32 4.39
N MET A 2 -22.82 16.03 5.68
CA MET A 2 -21.76 15.17 6.20
C MET A 2 -22.20 13.73 5.94
N SER A 3 -21.57 13.04 4.99
CA SER A 3 -21.70 11.58 4.92
C SER A 3 -21.04 11.02 6.19
N SER A 4 -21.83 10.28 6.97
CA SER A 4 -21.36 9.54 8.13
C SER A 4 -20.22 8.61 7.68
N PHE A 5 -19.00 8.87 8.13
CA PHE A 5 -17.94 7.87 8.08
C PHE A 5 -18.37 6.75 9.02
N GLY A 6 -18.81 5.64 8.44
CA GLY A 6 -19.33 4.49 9.18
C GLY A 6 -18.32 4.02 10.22
N GLU A 7 -18.72 4.13 11.48
CA GLU A 7 -18.14 3.35 12.58
C GLU A 7 -18.28 1.86 12.22
N ASN A 8 -17.21 1.08 12.44
CA ASN A 8 -17.03 -0.34 12.09
C ASN A 8 -16.58 -0.68 10.66
N GLN A 9 -15.61 0.06 10.10
CA GLN A 9 -14.83 -0.48 8.98
C GLN A 9 -13.78 -1.46 9.50
N THR A 10 -14.04 -2.74 9.31
CA THR A 10 -13.09 -3.82 9.61
C THR A 10 -12.56 -4.40 8.31
N TYR A 11 -11.31 -4.82 8.31
CA TYR A 11 -10.71 -5.55 7.19
C TYR A 11 -10.07 -6.82 7.72
N ARG A 12 -10.01 -7.83 6.85
CA ARG A 12 -9.31 -9.07 7.20
C ARG A 12 -7.81 -8.83 7.08
N ARG A 13 -7.08 -9.03 8.18
CA ARG A 13 -5.63 -9.02 8.18
C ARG A 13 -5.11 -10.41 7.83
N ARG A 14 -4.19 -10.48 6.86
CA ARG A 14 -3.44 -11.68 6.53
C ARG A 14 -2.26 -11.87 7.48
N ASN A 15 -1.91 -13.12 7.74
CA ASN A 15 -0.73 -13.43 8.55
C ASN A 15 0.54 -12.95 7.83
N ALA A 16 1.36 -12.16 8.52
CA ALA A 16 2.65 -11.74 8.00
C ALA A 16 3.55 -12.96 7.78
N THR A 17 4.15 -13.07 6.61
CA THR A 17 5.05 -14.17 6.23
C THR A 17 6.53 -13.79 6.37
N ALA A 18 6.83 -12.56 6.76
CA ALA A 18 8.19 -12.05 6.88
C ALA A 18 8.89 -12.53 8.16
N GLN A 19 10.20 -12.78 8.06
CA GLN A 19 11.09 -12.97 9.20
C GLN A 19 11.17 -11.67 10.05
N ILE A 20 11.63 -11.78 11.30
CA ILE A 20 11.68 -10.66 12.27
C ILE A 20 12.28 -9.37 11.67
N GLY A 21 13.35 -9.48 10.87
CA GLY A 21 13.96 -8.33 10.20
C GLY A 21 13.04 -7.62 9.20
N GLY A 22 12.25 -8.38 8.44
CA GLY A 22 11.24 -7.82 7.53
C GLY A 22 10.11 -7.13 8.27
N GLN A 23 9.62 -7.70 9.37
CA GLN A 23 8.58 -7.09 10.21
C GLN A 23 9.04 -5.76 10.84
N LEU A 24 10.30 -5.69 11.28
CA LEU A 24 10.89 -4.46 11.80
C LEU A 24 11.00 -3.38 10.72
N TYR A 25 11.35 -3.78 9.49
CA TYR A 25 11.39 -2.85 8.35
C TYR A 25 9.99 -2.34 7.99
N GLU A 26 9.01 -3.23 7.83
CA GLU A 26 7.61 -2.86 7.61
C GLU A 26 7.10 -1.89 8.67
N SER A 27 7.42 -2.14 9.95
CA SER A 27 7.05 -1.25 11.06
C SER A 27 7.69 0.13 10.96
N LYS A 28 8.95 0.22 10.51
CA LYS A 28 9.63 1.52 10.28
C LYS A 28 8.98 2.28 9.13
N VAL A 29 8.69 1.60 8.02
CA VAL A 29 8.01 2.23 6.87
C VAL A 29 6.61 2.70 7.27
N LEU A 30 5.86 1.88 8.02
CA LEU A 30 4.56 2.24 8.56
C LEU A 30 4.62 3.49 9.45
N ALA A 31 5.61 3.57 10.34
CA ALA A 31 5.80 4.75 11.20
C ALA A 31 6.07 6.02 10.38
N LEU A 32 6.89 5.93 9.32
CA LEU A 32 7.15 7.05 8.41
C LEU A 32 5.90 7.48 7.65
N VAL A 33 5.13 6.52 7.12
CA VAL A 33 3.85 6.78 6.44
C VAL A 33 2.90 7.49 7.39
N TYR A 34 2.75 6.97 8.61
CA TYR A 34 1.86 7.56 9.62
C TYR A 34 2.29 8.98 9.99
N PHE A 35 3.58 9.21 10.24
CA PHE A 35 4.10 10.54 10.52
C PHE A 35 3.81 11.53 9.38
N ARG A 36 4.03 11.11 8.13
CA ARG A 36 3.73 11.94 6.96
C ARG A 36 2.24 12.28 6.87
N LEU A 37 1.35 11.33 7.13
CA LEU A 37 -0.09 11.55 7.11
C LEU A 37 -0.53 12.55 8.19
N ILE A 38 0.05 12.47 9.40
CA ILE A 38 -0.19 13.48 10.45
C ILE A 38 0.23 14.88 9.99
N VAL A 39 1.41 15.01 9.37
CA VAL A 39 1.90 16.29 8.86
C VAL A 39 0.94 16.87 7.81
N LEU A 40 0.46 16.04 6.87
CA LEU A 40 -0.49 16.46 5.85
C LEU A 40 -1.86 16.85 6.43
N PHE A 41 -2.33 16.11 7.44
CA PHE A 41 -3.56 16.41 8.16
C PHE A 41 -3.45 17.75 8.89
N LYS A 42 -2.38 17.98 9.65
CA LYS A 42 -2.14 19.26 10.36
C LYS A 42 -1.97 20.45 9.42
N ALA A 43 -1.42 20.23 8.22
CA ALA A 43 -1.31 21.25 7.19
C ALA A 43 -2.62 21.53 6.45
N GLY A 44 -3.74 20.88 6.82
CA GLY A 44 -5.03 21.05 6.16
C GLY A 44 -5.08 20.51 4.74
N LYS A 45 -4.14 19.63 4.35
CA LYS A 45 -4.10 19.01 3.01
C LYS A 45 -4.93 17.72 2.94
N VAL A 46 -5.07 17.04 4.08
CA VAL A 46 -5.86 15.81 4.23
C VAL A 46 -6.90 16.03 5.32
N ARG A 47 -8.16 15.72 5.05
CA ARG A 47 -9.27 15.83 6.01
C ARG A 47 -9.33 14.65 6.97
N HIS A 48 -9.02 13.45 6.49
CA HIS A 48 -8.90 12.24 7.30
C HIS A 48 -8.18 11.16 6.48
N PHE A 49 -7.64 10.17 7.17
CA PHE A 49 -6.96 9.02 6.54
C PHE A 49 -7.18 7.74 7.35
N GLN A 50 -7.03 6.60 6.69
CA GLN A 50 -7.05 5.26 7.26
C GLN A 50 -5.82 4.51 6.76
N VAL A 51 -5.27 3.64 7.62
CA VAL A 51 -4.10 2.82 7.29
C VAL A 51 -4.39 1.38 7.67
N GLY A 52 -4.20 0.46 6.72
CA GLY A 52 -4.23 -0.97 6.92
C GLY A 52 -2.85 -1.60 6.67
N THR A 53 -2.57 -2.71 7.34
CA THR A 53 -1.34 -3.48 7.12
C THR A 53 -1.64 -4.95 6.89
N ASN A 54 -0.87 -5.58 6.01
CA ASN A 54 -1.09 -6.95 5.56
C ASN A 54 -2.57 -7.20 5.23
N VAL A 55 -3.18 -6.32 4.44
CA VAL A 55 -4.62 -6.40 4.15
C VAL A 55 -4.85 -7.63 3.25
N ASP A 56 -5.85 -8.45 3.58
CA ASP A 56 -6.19 -9.61 2.76
C ASP A 56 -6.84 -9.19 1.45
N GLU A 57 -6.83 -10.06 0.44
CA GLU A 57 -7.56 -9.89 -0.83
C GLU A 57 -7.12 -8.75 -1.77
N ILE A 58 -6.22 -7.85 -1.35
CA ILE A 58 -5.65 -6.79 -2.21
C ILE A 58 -4.60 -7.33 -3.19
N GLY A 59 -3.97 -8.45 -2.88
CA GLY A 59 -2.84 -9.00 -3.63
C GLY A 59 -1.52 -8.34 -3.24
N ASN A 60 -0.47 -8.47 -4.05
CA ASN A 60 0.92 -8.31 -3.62
C ASN A 60 1.39 -6.92 -3.12
N PHE A 61 0.52 -5.90 -3.09
CA PHE A 61 0.80 -4.55 -2.56
C PHE A 61 0.02 -4.27 -1.28
N ASP A 62 0.02 -5.24 -0.38
CA ASP A 62 -0.85 -5.26 0.79
C ASP A 62 -0.13 -4.99 2.11
N ASP A 63 1.21 -4.81 2.09
CA ASP A 63 2.01 -4.59 3.29
C ASP A 63 1.53 -3.34 4.05
N ILE A 64 1.34 -2.23 3.34
CA ILE A 64 0.69 -1.03 3.88
C ILE A 64 -0.25 -0.44 2.82
N VAL A 65 -1.50 -0.22 3.22
CA VAL A 65 -2.51 0.42 2.38
C VAL A 65 -3.04 1.66 3.08
N VAL A 66 -2.98 2.79 2.41
CA VAL A 66 -3.48 4.07 2.90
C VAL A 66 -4.68 4.47 2.08
N ARG A 67 -5.72 4.92 2.75
CA ARG A 67 -6.85 5.62 2.16
C ARG A 67 -6.90 7.02 2.74
N MET A 68 -6.93 8.05 1.91
CA MET A 68 -7.02 9.43 2.37
C MET A 68 -8.04 10.25 1.58
N CYS A 69 -8.68 11.18 2.29
CA CYS A 69 -9.54 12.20 1.70
C CYS A 69 -8.81 13.53 1.77
N ASN A 70 -8.53 14.10 0.60
CA ASN A 70 -7.84 15.36 0.48
C ASN A 70 -8.77 16.54 0.84
N SER A 71 -8.18 17.71 1.03
CA SER A 71 -8.92 18.92 1.39
C SER A 71 -9.92 19.37 0.33
N ASP A 72 -9.70 19.04 -0.93
CA ASP A 72 -10.61 19.24 -2.06
C ASP A 72 -11.75 18.20 -2.13
N GLY A 73 -11.74 17.19 -1.25
CA GLY A 73 -12.72 16.11 -1.22
C GLY A 73 -12.38 14.91 -2.11
N SER A 74 -11.25 14.94 -2.84
CA SER A 74 -10.79 13.81 -3.63
C SER A 74 -10.32 12.66 -2.75
N LEU A 75 -10.53 11.42 -3.21
CA LEU A 75 -10.04 10.21 -2.56
C LEU A 75 -8.76 9.72 -3.24
N GLU A 76 -7.76 9.42 -2.44
CA GLU A 76 -6.49 8.84 -2.89
C GLU A 76 -6.17 7.58 -2.08
N TYR A 77 -5.71 6.55 -2.78
CA TYR A 77 -5.22 5.32 -2.18
C TYR A 77 -3.75 5.13 -2.51
N ILE A 78 -2.98 4.79 -1.49
CA ILE A 78 -1.56 4.51 -1.61
C ILE A 78 -1.34 3.08 -1.18
N PHE A 79 -0.70 2.31 -2.05
CA PHE A 79 -0.31 0.94 -1.77
C PHE A 79 1.22 0.88 -1.70
N VAL A 80 1.72 0.39 -0.59
CA VAL A 80 3.16 0.28 -0.34
C VAL A 80 3.50 -1.19 -0.20
N GLN A 81 4.45 -1.63 -1.01
CA GLN A 81 5.11 -2.91 -0.84
C GLN A 81 6.48 -2.66 -0.21
N ALA A 82 6.73 -3.26 0.94
CA ALA A 82 7.97 -3.11 1.69
C ALA A 82 8.85 -4.34 1.48
N LYS A 83 9.90 -4.20 0.65
CA LYS A 83 10.85 -5.28 0.40
C LYS A 83 12.11 -5.08 1.25
N HIS A 84 12.34 -6.04 2.15
CA HIS A 84 13.55 -6.11 2.98
C HIS A 84 14.44 -7.27 2.52
N ARG A 85 15.76 -7.04 2.42
CA ARG A 85 16.74 -8.11 2.18
C ARG A 85 17.52 -8.41 3.45
N HIS A 86 17.61 -9.69 3.82
CA HIS A 86 18.32 -10.09 5.04
C HIS A 86 19.86 -9.98 4.89
N ASN A 87 20.38 -10.00 3.66
CA ASN A 87 21.82 -10.03 3.38
C ASN A 87 22.29 -8.78 2.63
N LEU A 88 22.74 -7.77 3.40
CA LEU A 88 23.26 -6.47 2.92
C LEU A 88 24.51 -6.58 2.03
N LYS A 89 25.17 -7.75 1.99
CA LYS A 89 26.37 -7.97 1.15
C LYS A 89 26.06 -8.18 -0.33
N SER A 90 24.78 -8.27 -0.70
CA SER A 90 24.35 -8.50 -2.07
C SER A 90 23.69 -7.25 -2.63
N TYR A 91 24.42 -6.51 -3.47
CA TYR A 91 23.88 -5.36 -4.20
C TYR A 91 22.68 -5.78 -5.05
N VAL A 92 21.64 -4.95 -5.09
CA VAL A 92 20.63 -5.04 -6.16
C VAL A 92 21.30 -4.48 -7.40
N ASN A 93 21.69 -5.36 -8.31
CA ASN A 93 22.23 -4.96 -9.60
C ASN A 93 21.11 -4.92 -10.64
N PHE A 94 21.36 -4.23 -11.77
CA PHE A 94 20.40 -4.14 -12.86
C PHE A 94 19.94 -5.50 -13.40
N LYS A 95 20.78 -6.54 -13.27
CA LYS A 95 20.42 -7.90 -13.68
C LYS A 95 19.27 -8.44 -12.83
N THR A 96 19.35 -8.32 -11.50
CA THR A 96 18.29 -8.75 -10.58
C THR A 96 16.98 -7.98 -10.78
N ILE A 97 17.04 -6.70 -11.16
CA ILE A 97 15.84 -5.91 -11.49
C ILE A 97 15.19 -6.42 -12.80
N ASN A 98 16.01 -6.79 -13.79
CA ASN A 98 15.54 -7.25 -15.10
C ASN A 98 15.23 -8.75 -15.17
N GLU A 99 15.40 -9.50 -14.09
CA GLU A 99 15.02 -10.91 -14.03
C GLU A 99 13.52 -11.07 -14.25
N ALA A 100 13.12 -12.16 -14.92
CA ALA A 100 11.72 -12.42 -15.24
C ALA A 100 10.84 -12.69 -14.00
N ALA A 101 11.47 -13.11 -12.90
CA ALA A 101 10.84 -13.46 -11.63
C ALA A 101 11.75 -13.07 -10.45
N GLY A 102 11.16 -12.78 -9.29
CA GLY A 102 11.88 -12.50 -8.05
C GLY A 102 11.31 -11.30 -7.29
N ASP A 103 11.68 -11.17 -6.01
CA ASP A 103 11.13 -10.11 -5.13
C ASP A 103 11.46 -8.68 -5.58
N PHE A 104 12.55 -8.50 -6.32
CA PHE A 104 13.00 -7.21 -6.85
C PHE A 104 12.84 -7.09 -8.37
N SER A 105 12.23 -8.10 -9.00
CA SER A 105 11.98 -8.13 -10.45
C SER A 105 10.96 -7.07 -10.84
N LEU A 106 11.35 -6.17 -11.75
CA LEU A 106 10.45 -5.16 -12.31
C LEU A 106 9.28 -5.82 -13.04
N HIS A 107 9.54 -6.93 -13.74
CA HIS A 107 8.51 -7.68 -14.45
C HIS A 107 7.45 -8.23 -13.48
N THR A 108 7.88 -8.79 -12.34
CA THR A 108 6.97 -9.29 -11.29
C THR A 108 6.15 -8.16 -10.68
N ASN A 109 6.80 -7.04 -10.34
CA ASN A 109 6.14 -5.88 -9.76
C ASN A 109 5.15 -5.22 -10.73
N PHE A 110 5.49 -5.15 -12.02
CA PHE A 110 4.59 -4.64 -13.05
C PHE A 110 3.39 -5.56 -13.28
N LYS A 111 3.59 -6.88 -13.30
CA LYS A 111 2.47 -7.83 -13.37
C LYS A 111 1.54 -7.70 -12.17
N ASN A 112 2.10 -7.60 -10.96
CA ASN A 112 1.33 -7.38 -9.74
C ASN A 112 0.51 -6.08 -9.80
N TYR A 113 1.08 -5.03 -10.39
CA TYR A 113 0.39 -3.77 -10.61
C TYR A 113 -0.81 -3.95 -11.55
N LEU A 114 -0.63 -4.64 -12.67
CA LEU A 114 -1.72 -4.89 -13.61
C LEU A 114 -2.84 -5.73 -12.98
N GLU A 115 -2.51 -6.72 -12.16
CA GLU A 115 -3.51 -7.51 -11.43
C GLU A 115 -4.30 -6.66 -10.43
N LEU A 116 -3.63 -5.76 -9.72
CA LEU A 116 -4.25 -4.80 -8.83
C LEU A 116 -5.20 -3.86 -9.60
N LEU A 117 -4.78 -3.33 -10.75
CA LEU A 117 -5.67 -2.55 -11.62
C LEU A 117 -6.89 -3.34 -12.13
N LYS A 118 -6.73 -4.63 -12.46
CA LYS A 118 -7.85 -5.48 -12.91
C LYS A 118 -8.89 -5.66 -11.81
N LYS A 119 -8.45 -5.91 -10.57
CA LYS A 119 -9.35 -5.98 -9.41
C LYS A 119 -10.16 -4.70 -9.24
N PHE A 120 -9.54 -3.55 -9.49
CA PHE A 120 -10.18 -2.24 -9.33
C PHE A 120 -11.05 -1.76 -10.50
N LYS A 121 -11.00 -2.44 -11.66
CA LYS A 121 -11.91 -2.17 -12.80
C LYS A 121 -13.27 -2.86 -12.69
N SER A 122 -13.44 -3.76 -11.72
CA SER A 122 -14.71 -4.46 -11.48
C SER A 122 -15.43 -3.76 -10.32
N PRO A 123 -16.51 -2.98 -10.56
CA PRO A 123 -17.20 -2.26 -9.50
C PRO A 123 -17.85 -3.23 -8.51
N GLY A 124 -17.47 -3.07 -7.24
CA GLY A 124 -18.08 -3.75 -6.10
C GLY A 124 -17.46 -5.11 -5.77
N GLN A 125 -16.77 -5.18 -4.63
CA GLN A 125 -16.79 -6.31 -3.67
C GLN A 125 -15.70 -6.22 -2.58
N ASP A 126 -14.82 -5.23 -2.58
CA ASP A 126 -13.82 -5.13 -1.53
C ASP A 126 -14.32 -4.24 -0.36
N ASP A 127 -14.46 -4.86 0.81
CA ASP A 127 -14.92 -4.23 2.05
C ASP A 127 -14.01 -3.08 2.50
N PHE A 128 -12.73 -3.09 2.10
CA PHE A 128 -11.79 -2.03 2.43
C PHE A 128 -12.00 -0.79 1.57
N PHE A 129 -12.37 -0.95 0.29
CA PHE A 129 -12.41 0.16 -0.66
C PHE A 129 -13.80 0.77 -0.80
N ARG A 130 -14.87 -0.04 -0.91
CA ARG A 130 -16.30 0.35 -1.05
C ARG A 130 -16.62 1.60 -1.91
N VAL A 131 -15.71 2.04 -2.77
CA VAL A 131 -15.83 3.20 -3.66
C VAL A 131 -15.48 2.77 -5.07
N ASP A 132 -16.05 3.49 -6.05
CA ASP A 132 -15.66 3.32 -7.45
C ASP A 132 -14.23 3.82 -7.64
N LEU A 133 -13.32 2.88 -7.83
CA LEU A 133 -11.88 3.14 -7.92
C LEU A 133 -11.46 3.75 -9.26
N SER A 134 -12.36 3.83 -10.24
CA SER A 134 -12.14 4.62 -11.46
C SER A 134 -12.10 6.13 -11.20
N THR A 135 -12.65 6.57 -10.06
CA THR A 135 -12.66 7.98 -9.62
C THR A 135 -11.54 8.34 -8.65
N VAL A 136 -10.63 7.39 -8.42
CA VAL A 136 -9.66 7.43 -7.33
C VAL A 136 -8.24 7.50 -7.88
N LYS A 137 -7.42 8.33 -7.26
CA LYS A 137 -5.98 8.34 -7.53
C LYS A 137 -5.31 7.16 -6.82
N ILE A 138 -4.60 6.33 -7.58
CA ILE A 138 -3.84 5.19 -7.07
C ILE A 138 -2.34 5.49 -7.19
N SER A 139 -1.62 5.43 -6.09
CA SER A 139 -0.16 5.57 -6.04
C SER A 139 0.47 4.28 -5.50
N LEU A 140 1.55 3.81 -6.14
CA LEU A 140 2.27 2.60 -5.76
C LEU A 140 3.70 2.92 -5.40
N PHE A 141 4.14 2.43 -4.24
CA PHE A 141 5.51 2.58 -3.79
C PHE A 141 6.10 1.20 -3.49
N CYS A 142 7.24 0.90 -4.09
CA CYS A 142 8.10 -0.19 -3.66
C CYS A 142 9.22 0.42 -2.83
N SER A 143 9.20 0.19 -1.52
CA SER A 143 10.25 0.63 -0.62
C SER A 143 11.24 -0.52 -0.45
N VAL A 144 12.51 -0.26 -0.77
CA VAL A 144 13.58 -1.24 -0.68
C VAL A 144 14.61 -0.76 0.33
N GLN A 145 14.88 -1.58 1.35
CA GLN A 145 16.08 -1.43 2.17
C GLN A 145 17.18 -2.33 1.59
N LEU A 146 18.24 -1.68 1.08
CA LEU A 146 19.46 -2.30 0.56
C LEU A 146 20.45 -2.60 1.68
#